data_AF-A0A330LP13-F1
#
_entry.id   AF-A0A330LP13-F1
#
_cell.length_a   1.000
_cell.length_b   1.000
_cell.length_c   1.000
_cell.angle_alpha   90.00
_cell.angle_beta   90.00
_cell.angle_gamma   90.00
#
_symmetry.space_group_name_H-M   'P 1'
#
loop_
_entity.id
_entity.type
_entity.pdbx_description
1 polymer ?
#
loop_
_entity_poly.entity_id
_entity_poly.type
_entity_poly.pdbx_seq_one_letter_code
_entity_poly.pdbx_strand_id
1 'polypeptide(L)'
;MEIEQITLKNNFRATMDSILDNIHEHGYAVIDDAFPEGIIEELLNDCLENQPEFKPAGIGRQQDSQLNAQIRKDKTLWLTGNSPAQADFMALMGELRLEVNRNFFLGLFDYECHYAKYEIGDFYLKHLDAFKGKSNRVFTTVCYLNTPDAGGELLIYTQDSDDVIARVAPKAGTLVVFESERFPHEVLAAESARYSIAGWFRMNNSMVGTVDPAS
;
A
#
# COMPACT_ATOMS: atom_id res chain seq x y z
N MET A 1 -0.27 -20.94 21.18
CA MET A 1 0.55 -19.75 21.48
C MET A 1 1.94 -19.77 20.84
N GLU A 2 2.96 -20.47 21.34
CA GLU A 2 4.33 -20.42 20.74
C GLU A 2 4.42 -21.07 19.34
N ILE A 3 3.79 -22.24 19.15
CA ILE A 3 3.77 -22.98 17.87
C ILE A 3 2.96 -22.24 16.79
N GLU A 4 1.89 -21.56 17.20
CA GLU A 4 1.04 -20.70 16.35
C GLU A 4 1.82 -19.49 15.84
N GLN A 5 2.54 -18.79 16.72
CA GLN A 5 3.41 -17.67 16.33
C GLN A 5 4.55 -18.11 15.41
N ILE A 6 5.12 -19.30 15.62
CA ILE A 6 6.15 -19.86 14.72
C ILE A 6 5.57 -20.16 13.32
N THR A 7 4.33 -20.68 13.25
CA THR A 7 3.66 -21.00 11.99
C THR A 7 3.22 -19.74 11.23
N LEU A 8 2.68 -18.74 11.93
CA LEU A 8 2.32 -17.42 11.39
C LEU A 8 3.57 -16.70 10.81
N LYS A 9 4.72 -16.76 11.51
CA LYS A 9 6.00 -16.20 11.02
C LYS A 9 6.55 -16.95 9.80
N ASN A 10 6.35 -18.27 9.71
CA ASN A 10 6.86 -19.07 8.60
C ASN A 10 6.13 -18.79 7.28
N ASN A 11 4.85 -18.44 7.31
CA ASN A 11 4.09 -18.19 6.07
C ASN A 11 4.46 -16.85 5.43
N PHE A 12 4.61 -15.79 6.23
CA PHE A 12 4.97 -14.47 5.70
C PHE A 12 6.41 -14.44 5.15
N ARG A 13 7.31 -15.31 5.62
CA ARG A 13 8.68 -15.39 5.10
C ARG A 13 8.72 -15.76 3.60
N ALA A 14 7.97 -16.77 3.19
CA ALA A 14 7.92 -17.20 1.80
C ALA A 14 7.32 -16.11 0.89
N THR A 15 6.31 -15.40 1.40
CA THR A 15 5.78 -14.19 0.76
C THR A 15 6.87 -13.14 0.57
N MET A 16 7.66 -12.83 1.60
CA MET A 16 8.75 -11.85 1.49
C MET A 16 9.78 -12.27 0.44
N ASP A 17 10.22 -13.52 0.42
CA ASP A 17 11.19 -14.00 -0.57
C ASP A 17 10.63 -13.85 -1.99
N SER A 18 9.35 -14.18 -2.21
CA SER A 18 8.67 -13.98 -3.49
C SER A 18 8.58 -12.51 -3.90
N ILE A 19 8.31 -11.61 -2.94
CA ILE A 19 8.31 -10.16 -3.18
C ILE A 19 9.69 -9.72 -3.62
N LEU A 20 10.75 -10.09 -2.89
CA LEU A 20 12.13 -9.70 -3.19
C LEU A 20 12.54 -10.11 -4.60
N ASP A 21 12.28 -11.36 -4.99
CA ASP A 21 12.61 -11.86 -6.32
C ASP A 21 11.86 -11.07 -7.42
N ASN A 22 10.57 -10.84 -7.25
CA ASN A 22 9.75 -10.14 -8.23
C ASN A 22 10.10 -8.64 -8.34
N ILE A 23 10.35 -7.95 -7.21
CA ILE A 23 10.80 -6.55 -7.29
C ILE A 23 12.19 -6.44 -7.90
N HIS A 24 13.08 -7.43 -7.68
CA HIS A 24 14.39 -7.45 -8.32
C HIS A 24 14.28 -7.60 -9.84
N GLU A 25 13.47 -8.54 -10.30
CA GLU A 25 13.37 -8.87 -11.73
C GLU A 25 12.49 -7.88 -12.51
N HIS A 26 11.40 -7.42 -11.90
CA HIS A 26 10.34 -6.69 -12.59
C HIS A 26 10.10 -5.29 -12.03
N GLY A 27 10.57 -4.98 -10.82
CA GLY A 27 10.27 -3.73 -10.11
C GLY A 27 8.89 -3.72 -9.43
N TYR A 28 8.12 -4.79 -9.55
CA TYR A 28 6.84 -4.96 -8.88
C TYR A 28 6.56 -6.43 -8.55
N ALA A 29 5.69 -6.67 -7.57
CA ALA A 29 5.22 -7.98 -7.15
C ALA A 29 3.71 -7.94 -6.88
N VAL A 30 3.02 -9.02 -7.18
CA VAL A 30 1.60 -9.25 -6.85
C VAL A 30 1.50 -10.62 -6.21
N ILE A 31 1.19 -10.66 -4.92
CA ILE A 31 1.12 -11.89 -4.14
C ILE A 31 -0.30 -12.05 -3.60
N ASP A 32 -1.00 -13.08 -4.06
CA ASP A 32 -2.27 -13.51 -3.50
C ASP A 32 -2.05 -14.15 -2.12
N ASP A 33 -3.04 -14.03 -1.24
CA ASP A 33 -3.04 -14.69 0.08
C ASP A 33 -1.73 -14.44 0.85
N ALA A 34 -1.24 -13.19 0.76
CA ALA A 34 0.12 -12.80 1.15
C ALA A 34 0.36 -12.87 2.67
N PHE A 35 -0.71 -12.81 3.45
CA PHE A 35 -0.66 -12.64 4.90
C PHE A 35 -1.00 -13.93 5.65
N PRO A 36 -0.50 -14.07 6.89
CA PRO A 36 -0.97 -15.12 7.79
C PRO A 36 -2.49 -15.06 8.01
N GLU A 37 -3.09 -16.20 8.35
CA GLU A 37 -4.53 -16.33 8.59
C GLU A 37 -5.02 -15.36 9.67
N GLY A 38 -6.22 -14.81 9.51
CA GLY A 38 -6.85 -13.88 10.46
C GLY A 38 -6.51 -12.40 10.24
N ILE A 39 -5.28 -12.07 9.82
CA ILE A 39 -4.81 -10.68 9.71
C ILE A 39 -5.74 -9.81 8.84
N ILE A 40 -6.17 -10.31 7.69
CA ILE A 40 -7.01 -9.56 6.75
C ILE A 40 -8.42 -9.31 7.32
N GLU A 41 -8.99 -10.30 8.01
CA GLU A 41 -10.30 -10.18 8.64
C GLU A 41 -10.25 -9.18 9.80
N GLU A 42 -9.22 -9.25 10.64
CA GLU A 42 -9.01 -8.32 11.76
C GLU A 42 -8.83 -6.87 11.28
N LEU A 43 -8.04 -6.66 10.21
CA LEU A 43 -7.86 -5.34 9.59
C LEU A 43 -9.15 -4.82 8.95
N LEU A 44 -9.93 -5.69 8.30
CA LEU A 44 -11.21 -5.29 7.74
C LEU A 44 -12.18 -4.86 8.84
N ASN A 45 -12.26 -5.62 9.94
CA ASN A 45 -13.10 -5.26 11.09
C ASN A 45 -12.66 -3.92 11.71
N ASP A 46 -11.36 -3.73 11.96
CA ASP A 46 -10.80 -2.46 12.44
C ASP A 46 -11.15 -1.30 11.49
N CYS A 47 -10.99 -1.50 10.18
CA CYS A 47 -11.37 -0.52 9.16
C CYS A 47 -12.87 -0.17 9.20
N LEU A 48 -13.75 -1.16 9.41
CA LEU A 48 -15.20 -0.97 9.45
C LEU A 48 -15.66 -0.28 10.76
N GLU A 49 -15.03 -0.58 11.89
CA GLU A 49 -15.32 0.07 13.17
C GLU A 49 -14.95 1.57 13.15
N ASN A 50 -13.88 1.92 12.44
CA ASN A 50 -13.38 3.30 12.35
C ASN A 50 -13.96 4.12 11.17
N GLN A 51 -15.03 3.64 10.51
CA GLN A 51 -15.69 4.33 9.38
C GLN A 51 -15.97 5.84 9.60
N PRO A 52 -16.43 6.29 10.79
CA PRO A 52 -16.71 7.71 11.02
C PRO A 52 -15.47 8.61 10.97
N GLU A 53 -14.26 8.05 11.09
CA GLU A 53 -13.01 8.81 11.14
C GLU A 53 -12.40 9.06 9.76
N PHE A 54 -12.92 8.38 8.72
CA PHE A 54 -12.45 8.53 7.35
C PHE A 54 -12.68 9.94 6.81
N LYS A 55 -11.68 10.47 6.12
CA LYS A 55 -11.73 11.80 5.49
C LYS A 55 -11.53 11.68 3.98
N PRO A 56 -12.17 12.55 3.16
CA PRO A 56 -11.87 12.61 1.73
C PRO A 56 -10.38 12.78 1.48
N ALA A 57 -9.83 12.01 0.55
CA ALA A 57 -8.41 12.03 0.28
C ALA A 57 -8.00 13.23 -0.58
N GLY A 58 -6.87 13.84 -0.24
CA GLY A 58 -6.28 14.96 -0.99
C GLY A 58 -5.27 14.50 -2.05
N ILE A 59 -4.97 15.41 -2.96
CA ILE A 59 -3.81 15.34 -3.86
C ILE A 59 -2.78 16.40 -3.43
N GLY A 60 -1.48 16.13 -3.64
CA GLY A 60 -0.40 17.02 -3.18
C GLY A 60 0.07 16.74 -1.75
N ARG A 61 1.02 17.53 -1.26
CA ARG A 61 1.64 17.34 0.07
C ARG A 61 1.42 18.55 0.97
N GLN A 62 1.19 18.31 2.26
CA GLN A 62 1.12 19.33 3.31
C GLN A 62 0.23 20.53 2.95
N GLN A 63 0.82 21.73 2.86
CA GLN A 63 0.12 23.00 2.59
C GLN A 63 -0.43 23.08 1.16
N ASP A 64 0.10 22.26 0.24
CA ASP A 64 -0.38 22.13 -1.13
C ASP A 64 -1.39 20.99 -1.30
N SER A 65 -1.86 20.38 -0.19
CA SER A 65 -2.91 19.37 -0.24
C SER A 65 -4.24 20.00 -0.66
N GLN A 66 -4.81 19.48 -1.74
CA GLN A 66 -6.08 19.95 -2.30
C GLN A 66 -7.03 18.77 -2.49
N LEU A 67 -8.29 18.96 -2.13
CA LEU A 67 -9.35 18.00 -2.47
C LEU A 67 -9.72 18.20 -3.94
N ASN A 68 -9.49 17.17 -4.75
CA ASN A 68 -9.89 17.17 -6.15
C ASN A 68 -10.62 15.88 -6.52
N ALA A 69 -11.95 15.92 -6.38
CA ALA A 69 -12.86 14.81 -6.68
C ALA A 69 -12.90 14.42 -8.18
N GLN A 70 -12.26 15.20 -9.07
CA GLN A 70 -12.07 14.81 -10.47
C GLN A 70 -10.86 13.88 -10.65
N ILE A 71 -9.95 13.81 -9.68
CA ILE A 71 -8.73 13.00 -9.73
C ILE A 71 -8.85 11.75 -8.87
N ARG A 72 -9.31 11.92 -7.62
CA ARG A 72 -9.55 10.81 -6.69
C ARG A 72 -10.76 11.09 -5.83
N LYS A 73 -11.52 10.05 -5.50
CA LYS A 73 -12.76 10.18 -4.69
C LYS A 73 -12.77 9.33 -3.42
N ASP A 74 -11.71 8.56 -3.21
CA ASP A 74 -11.58 7.72 -2.04
C ASP A 74 -11.49 8.52 -0.74
N LYS A 75 -11.79 7.84 0.35
CA LYS A 75 -11.63 8.34 1.71
C LYS A 75 -10.53 7.57 2.39
N THR A 76 -9.74 8.23 3.23
CA THR A 76 -8.58 7.63 3.87
C THR A 76 -8.58 7.83 5.38
N LEU A 77 -7.97 6.89 6.09
CA LEU A 77 -7.70 6.96 7.52
C LEU A 77 -6.28 6.43 7.80
N TRP A 78 -5.38 7.28 8.26
CA TRP A 78 -3.99 6.90 8.55
C TRP A 78 -3.91 5.89 9.69
N LEU A 79 -3.11 4.83 9.49
CA LEU A 79 -2.84 3.87 10.54
C LEU A 79 -1.86 4.48 11.54
N THR A 80 -2.17 4.28 12.82
CA THR A 80 -1.36 4.80 13.94
C THR A 80 -0.74 3.67 14.76
N GLY A 81 -1.15 2.42 14.51
CA GLY A 81 -0.75 1.26 15.32
C GLY A 81 -1.46 1.19 16.66
N ASN A 82 -2.55 1.96 16.84
CA ASN A 82 -3.26 2.04 18.12
C ASN A 82 -4.18 0.84 18.39
N SER A 83 -4.56 0.08 17.36
CA SER A 83 -5.28 -1.19 17.52
C SER A 83 -4.35 -2.38 17.28
N PRO A 84 -4.65 -3.56 17.88
CA PRO A 84 -3.85 -4.77 17.66
C PRO A 84 -3.69 -5.13 16.17
N ALA A 85 -4.78 -5.06 15.39
CA ALA A 85 -4.76 -5.36 13.95
C ALA A 85 -3.79 -4.43 13.18
N GLN A 86 -3.82 -3.13 13.46
CA GLN A 86 -2.90 -2.18 12.85
C GLN A 86 -1.45 -2.45 13.27
N ALA A 87 -1.21 -2.71 14.56
CA ALA A 87 0.12 -2.99 15.08
C ALA A 87 0.73 -4.25 14.44
N ASP A 88 -0.05 -5.32 14.31
CA ASP A 88 0.41 -6.58 13.70
C ASP A 88 0.72 -6.42 12.21
N PHE A 89 -0.14 -5.73 11.46
CA PHE A 89 0.13 -5.40 10.06
C PHE A 89 1.39 -4.54 9.89
N MET A 90 1.54 -3.49 10.69
CA MET A 90 2.71 -2.61 10.63
C MET A 90 3.99 -3.34 11.04
N ALA A 91 3.92 -4.31 11.96
CA ALA A 91 5.04 -5.17 12.31
C ALA A 91 5.48 -6.04 11.11
N LEU A 92 4.53 -6.67 10.41
CA LEU A 92 4.83 -7.45 9.20
C LEU A 92 5.45 -6.58 8.09
N MET A 93 4.91 -5.38 7.85
CA MET A 93 5.52 -4.45 6.89
C MET A 93 6.90 -3.97 7.35
N GLY A 94 7.10 -3.83 8.66
CA GLY A 94 8.41 -3.56 9.27
C GLY A 94 9.42 -4.67 8.99
N GLU A 95 9.02 -5.94 9.09
CA GLU A 95 9.86 -7.10 8.73
C GLU A 95 10.23 -7.07 7.24
N LEU A 96 9.26 -6.85 6.35
CA LEU A 96 9.50 -6.71 4.91
C LEU A 96 10.48 -5.58 4.61
N ARG A 97 10.34 -4.40 5.24
CA ARG A 97 11.27 -3.28 5.09
C ARG A 97 12.71 -3.69 5.43
N LEU A 98 12.89 -4.45 6.51
CA LEU A 98 14.21 -4.91 6.95
C LEU A 98 14.81 -5.92 5.96
N GLU A 99 14.00 -6.80 5.38
CA GLU A 99 14.45 -7.73 4.33
C GLU A 99 14.82 -7.01 3.03
N VAL A 100 14.00 -6.07 2.58
CA VAL A 100 14.29 -5.23 1.40
C VAL A 100 15.62 -4.48 1.60
N ASN A 101 15.86 -3.93 2.79
CA ASN A 101 17.14 -3.28 3.11
C ASN A 101 18.33 -4.23 3.08
N ARG A 102 18.18 -5.45 3.61
CA ARG A 102 19.26 -6.46 3.61
C ARG A 102 19.66 -6.87 2.20
N ASN A 103 18.69 -7.00 1.30
CA ASN A 103 18.92 -7.55 -0.04
C ASN A 103 19.29 -6.47 -1.07
N PHE A 104 18.74 -5.25 -0.95
CA PHE A 104 18.92 -4.20 -1.94
C PHE A 104 19.71 -2.98 -1.44
N PHE A 105 20.10 -2.95 -0.17
CA PHE A 105 20.89 -1.85 0.43
C PHE A 105 20.27 -0.46 0.27
N LEU A 106 18.93 -0.37 0.24
CA LEU A 106 18.19 0.87 -0.07
C LEU A 106 18.08 1.85 1.10
N GLY A 107 18.35 1.42 2.33
CA GLY A 107 18.28 2.30 3.51
C GLY A 107 16.88 2.84 3.81
N LEU A 108 15.84 2.06 3.51
CA LEU A 108 14.46 2.34 3.89
C LEU A 108 14.38 2.55 5.41
N PHE A 109 13.93 3.73 5.81
CA PHE A 109 13.91 4.19 7.19
C PHE A 109 12.56 3.93 7.86
N ASP A 110 11.47 4.18 7.14
CA ASP A 110 10.12 4.23 7.71
C ASP A 110 9.06 3.64 6.77
N TYR A 111 7.88 3.34 7.30
CA TYR A 111 6.72 2.88 6.56
C TYR A 111 5.47 3.62 7.04
N GLU A 112 4.88 4.41 6.15
CA GLU A 112 3.62 5.12 6.41
C GLU A 112 2.50 4.44 5.62
N CYS A 113 1.31 4.31 6.21
CA CYS A 113 0.17 3.69 5.51
C CYS A 113 -1.17 4.19 6.04
N HIS A 114 -2.21 4.03 5.22
CA HIS A 114 -3.57 4.39 5.57
C HIS A 114 -4.56 3.40 4.98
N TYR A 115 -5.69 3.21 5.66
CA TYR A 115 -6.87 2.63 5.04
C TYR A 115 -7.33 3.53 3.90
N ALA A 116 -7.87 2.93 2.85
CA ALA A 116 -8.51 3.60 1.73
C ALA A 116 -9.85 2.91 1.45
N LYS A 117 -10.91 3.71 1.44
CA LYS A 117 -12.29 3.30 1.16
C LYS A 117 -12.74 3.94 -0.14
N TYR A 118 -13.17 3.09 -1.07
CA TYR A 118 -13.82 3.46 -2.32
C TYR A 118 -15.28 3.03 -2.23
N GLU A 119 -16.21 3.98 -2.38
CA GLU A 119 -17.62 3.69 -2.59
C GLU A 119 -17.91 3.41 -4.07
N ILE A 120 -19.14 3.01 -4.38
CA ILE A 120 -19.56 2.71 -5.75
C ILE A 120 -19.33 3.94 -6.63
N GLY A 121 -18.54 3.78 -7.70
CA GLY A 121 -18.19 4.86 -8.62
C GLY A 121 -17.02 5.75 -8.18
N ASP A 122 -16.43 5.52 -7.01
CA ASP A 122 -15.16 6.15 -6.64
C ASP A 122 -14.02 5.55 -7.46
N PHE A 123 -13.02 6.36 -7.77
CA PHE A 123 -11.87 5.99 -8.58
C PHE A 123 -10.63 6.79 -8.15
N TYR A 124 -9.48 6.40 -8.69
CA TYR A 124 -8.28 7.21 -8.69
C TYR A 124 -7.64 7.17 -10.07
N LEU A 125 -7.63 8.30 -10.78
CA LEU A 125 -6.99 8.42 -12.08
C LEU A 125 -5.49 8.07 -12.05
N LYS A 126 -4.97 7.72 -13.23
CA LYS A 126 -3.54 7.45 -13.47
C LYS A 126 -2.63 8.49 -12.83
N HIS A 127 -1.73 8.04 -11.96
CA HIS A 127 -0.78 8.90 -11.24
C HIS A 127 0.52 8.15 -10.90
N LEU A 128 1.51 8.90 -10.41
CA LEU A 128 2.72 8.37 -9.78
C LEU A 128 2.72 8.76 -8.30
N ASP A 129 3.18 7.85 -7.45
CA ASP A 129 3.30 8.08 -6.01
C ASP A 129 4.54 8.88 -5.63
N ALA A 130 5.57 8.81 -6.47
CA ALA A 130 6.81 9.51 -6.28
C ALA A 130 7.27 10.11 -7.63
N PHE A 131 7.58 11.41 -7.61
CA PHE A 131 8.22 12.06 -8.73
C PHE A 131 9.72 12.15 -8.45
N LYS A 132 10.55 11.83 -9.46
CA LYS A 132 12.01 11.82 -9.36
C LYS A 132 12.54 13.04 -8.61
N GLY A 133 13.24 12.78 -7.50
CA GLY A 133 13.91 13.80 -6.68
C GLY A 133 12.98 14.70 -5.85
N LYS A 134 11.68 14.40 -5.81
CA LYS A 134 10.67 15.16 -5.01
C LYS A 134 10.01 14.32 -3.92
N SER A 135 10.38 13.04 -3.81
CA SER A 135 9.79 12.08 -2.89
C SER A 135 10.86 11.24 -2.22
N ASN A 136 10.63 10.86 -0.96
CA ASN A 136 11.39 9.86 -0.25
C ASN A 136 10.74 8.47 -0.30
N ARG A 137 9.57 8.33 -0.93
CA ARG A 137 8.86 7.05 -1.13
C ARG A 137 9.59 6.25 -2.21
N VAL A 138 10.02 5.05 -1.85
CA VAL A 138 10.79 4.14 -2.73
C VAL A 138 9.89 3.05 -3.28
N PHE A 139 9.09 2.43 -2.42
CA PHE A 139 8.13 1.40 -2.79
C PHE A 139 6.74 1.76 -2.29
N THR A 140 5.75 1.52 -3.14
CA THR A 140 4.32 1.57 -2.82
C THR A 140 3.86 0.16 -2.51
N THR A 141 2.94 0.04 -1.58
CA THR A 141 2.22 -1.18 -1.25
C THR A 141 0.71 -0.96 -1.32
N VAL A 142 -0.03 -1.94 -1.81
CA VAL A 142 -1.49 -1.99 -1.75
C VAL A 142 -1.90 -3.35 -1.21
N CYS A 143 -2.49 -3.39 -0.03
CA CYS A 143 -3.05 -4.59 0.59
C CYS A 143 -4.59 -4.53 0.49
N TYR A 144 -5.21 -5.52 -0.13
CA TYR A 144 -6.67 -5.56 -0.28
C TYR A 144 -7.33 -6.22 0.94
N LEU A 145 -8.34 -5.56 1.52
CA LEU A 145 -9.02 -6.05 2.71
C LEU A 145 -10.32 -6.80 2.41
N ASN A 146 -10.91 -6.55 1.24
CA ASN A 146 -12.11 -7.26 0.80
C ASN A 146 -12.11 -7.43 -0.72
N THR A 147 -12.92 -8.39 -1.19
CA THR A 147 -13.21 -8.58 -2.61
C THR A 147 -14.55 -7.91 -2.94
N PRO A 148 -14.59 -6.86 -3.78
CA PRO A 148 -15.83 -6.30 -4.29
C PRO A 148 -16.48 -7.26 -5.31
N ASP A 149 -17.75 -7.00 -5.64
CA ASP A 149 -18.54 -7.89 -6.51
C ASP A 149 -18.03 -7.87 -7.96
N ALA A 150 -17.61 -6.69 -8.43
CA ALA A 150 -16.99 -6.45 -9.72
C ALA A 150 -16.23 -5.11 -9.73
N GLY A 151 -15.28 -4.99 -10.67
CA GLY A 151 -14.47 -3.78 -10.85
C GLY A 151 -13.47 -3.52 -9.72
N GLY A 152 -13.00 -2.29 -9.61
CA GLY A 152 -12.07 -1.88 -8.55
C GLY A 152 -10.60 -2.28 -8.79
N GLU A 153 -10.26 -2.73 -10.00
CA GLU A 153 -8.92 -3.16 -10.34
C GLU A 153 -7.90 -2.03 -10.23
N LEU A 154 -6.70 -2.38 -9.78
CA LEU A 154 -5.51 -1.55 -9.93
C LEU A 154 -4.88 -1.87 -11.29
N LEU A 155 -4.78 -0.88 -12.16
CA LEU A 155 -3.95 -0.99 -13.37
C LEU A 155 -2.58 -0.39 -13.10
N ILE A 156 -1.54 -1.13 -13.47
CA ILE A 156 -0.15 -0.69 -13.42
C ILE A 156 0.36 -0.56 -14.85
N TYR A 157 0.98 0.57 -15.17
CA TYR A 157 1.47 0.91 -16.51
C TYR A 157 3.00 0.86 -16.57
N THR A 158 3.54 0.76 -17.79
CA THR A 158 4.97 1.05 -17.99
C THR A 158 5.30 2.53 -17.71
N GLN A 159 6.57 2.83 -17.42
CA GLN A 159 7.04 4.15 -16.95
C GLN A 159 6.77 5.31 -17.92
N ASP A 160 6.63 5.04 -19.23
CA ASP A 160 6.52 6.06 -20.27
C ASP A 160 5.51 5.70 -21.38
N SER A 161 4.57 4.79 -21.11
CA SER A 161 3.49 4.44 -22.04
C SER A 161 2.13 4.24 -21.34
N ASP A 162 1.09 4.05 -22.16
CA ASP A 162 -0.25 3.67 -21.69
C ASP A 162 -0.48 2.16 -21.71
N ASP A 163 0.59 1.37 -21.90
CA ASP A 163 0.51 -0.09 -21.85
C ASP A 163 0.36 -0.56 -20.40
N VAL A 164 -0.73 -1.30 -20.14
CA VAL A 164 -1.00 -1.94 -18.86
C VAL A 164 -0.14 -3.20 -18.74
N ILE A 165 0.78 -3.22 -17.78
CA ILE A 165 1.63 -4.39 -17.50
C ILE A 165 1.04 -5.32 -16.45
N ALA A 166 0.17 -4.80 -15.59
CA ALA A 166 -0.59 -5.61 -14.64
C ALA A 166 -1.99 -5.01 -14.44
N ARG A 167 -3.00 -5.90 -14.46
CA ARG A 167 -4.37 -5.60 -14.02
C ARG A 167 -4.65 -6.48 -12.83
N VAL A 168 -4.65 -5.89 -11.64
CA VAL A 168 -4.76 -6.62 -10.38
C VAL A 168 -6.18 -6.49 -9.85
N ALA A 169 -6.88 -7.61 -9.77
CA ALA A 169 -8.19 -7.65 -9.13
C ALA A 169 -8.04 -7.40 -7.61
N PRO A 170 -8.96 -6.65 -6.99
CA PRO A 170 -8.93 -6.35 -5.56
C PRO A 170 -9.37 -7.56 -4.70
N LYS A 171 -8.68 -8.70 -4.80
CA LYS A 171 -8.99 -9.90 -4.02
C LYS A 171 -8.44 -9.73 -2.59
N ALA A 172 -9.28 -9.93 -1.58
CA ALA A 172 -8.89 -9.87 -0.16
C ALA A 172 -7.61 -10.68 0.10
N GLY A 173 -6.67 -10.11 0.85
CA GLY A 173 -5.38 -10.72 1.16
C GLY A 173 -4.30 -10.60 0.08
N THR A 174 -4.63 -10.02 -1.08
CA THR A 174 -3.62 -9.74 -2.11
C THR A 174 -2.77 -8.54 -1.69
N LEU A 175 -1.45 -8.68 -1.79
CA LEU A 175 -0.46 -7.63 -1.59
C LEU A 175 0.23 -7.30 -2.91
N VAL A 176 0.14 -6.04 -3.30
CA VAL A 176 0.89 -5.47 -4.42
C VAL A 176 2.04 -4.65 -3.86
N VAL A 177 3.24 -4.80 -4.41
CA VAL A 177 4.42 -3.96 -4.08
C VAL A 177 5.05 -3.48 -5.37
N PHE A 178 5.38 -2.20 -5.51
CA PHE A 178 6.02 -1.68 -6.73
C PHE A 178 6.85 -0.43 -6.49
N GLU A 179 7.85 -0.19 -7.33
CA GLU A 179 8.71 1.01 -7.28
C GLU A 179 7.87 2.29 -7.49
N SER A 180 7.81 3.16 -6.47
CA SER A 180 6.92 4.33 -6.44
C SER A 180 7.21 5.36 -7.53
N GLU A 181 8.47 5.47 -7.98
CA GLU A 181 8.90 6.42 -9.02
C GLU A 181 8.80 5.89 -10.45
N ARG A 182 8.57 4.57 -10.60
CA ARG A 182 8.65 3.91 -11.91
C ARG A 182 7.29 3.60 -12.51
N PHE A 183 6.30 3.25 -11.70
CA PHE A 183 5.07 2.66 -12.21
C PHE A 183 3.86 3.58 -12.02
N PRO A 184 3.43 4.29 -13.09
CA PRO A 184 2.13 4.94 -13.08
C PRO A 184 1.04 3.90 -12.84
N HIS A 185 0.00 4.28 -12.11
CA HIS A 185 -1.10 3.37 -11.81
C HIS A 185 -2.42 4.10 -11.61
N GLU A 186 -3.54 3.39 -11.84
CA GLU A 186 -4.90 3.89 -11.65
C GLU A 186 -5.77 2.86 -10.94
N VAL A 187 -6.77 3.33 -10.19
CA VAL A 187 -7.78 2.49 -9.55
C VAL A 187 -9.11 2.71 -10.28
N LEU A 188 -9.60 1.65 -10.92
CA LEU A 188 -10.90 1.66 -11.58
C LEU A 188 -12.04 1.70 -10.56
N ALA A 189 -13.22 2.11 -11.01
CA ALA A 189 -14.41 2.09 -10.17
C ALA A 189 -14.85 0.65 -9.85
N ALA A 190 -15.27 0.43 -8.61
CA ALA A 190 -15.87 -0.82 -8.17
C ALA A 190 -17.41 -0.72 -8.15
N GLU A 191 -18.08 -1.86 -8.29
CA GLU A 191 -19.54 -1.97 -8.20
C GLU A 191 -20.04 -2.20 -6.76
N SER A 192 -19.14 -2.42 -5.81
CA SER A 192 -19.42 -2.42 -4.37
C SER A 192 -18.25 -1.81 -3.59
N ALA A 193 -18.41 -1.66 -2.27
CA ALA A 193 -17.39 -1.00 -1.45
C ALA A 193 -16.06 -1.76 -1.52
N ARG A 194 -14.96 -1.02 -1.75
CA ARG A 194 -13.60 -1.57 -1.82
C ARG A 194 -12.73 -0.92 -0.74
N TYR A 195 -12.14 -1.76 0.09
CA TYR A 195 -11.26 -1.44 1.20
C TYR A 195 -9.87 -1.99 0.93
N SER A 196 -8.87 -1.14 1.14
CA SER A 196 -7.47 -1.50 1.03
C SER A 196 -6.64 -0.72 2.02
N ILE A 197 -5.41 -1.15 2.28
CA ILE A 197 -4.37 -0.33 2.89
C ILE A 197 -3.41 0.09 1.78
N ALA A 198 -3.24 1.39 1.58
CA ALA A 198 -2.17 1.94 0.76
C ALA A 198 -1.03 2.37 1.68
N GLY A 199 0.21 2.02 1.33
CA GLY A 199 1.37 2.34 2.15
C GLY A 199 2.64 2.54 1.35
N TRP A 200 3.63 3.17 1.97
CA TRP A 200 4.88 3.54 1.32
C TRP A 200 6.09 3.29 2.22
N PHE A 201 7.07 2.57 1.69
CA PHE A 201 8.40 2.49 2.29
C PHE A 201 9.21 3.73 1.90
N ARG A 202 9.82 4.39 2.89
CA ARG A 202 10.47 5.69 2.70
C ARG A 202 11.93 5.68 3.12
N MET A 203 12.77 6.46 2.45
CA MET A 203 14.10 6.83 2.94
C MET A 203 14.02 8.02 3.90
N ASN A 204 15.03 8.17 4.75
CA ASN A 204 15.17 9.37 5.56
C ASN A 204 15.72 10.53 4.71
N ASN A 205 14.98 11.64 4.62
CA ASN A 205 15.34 12.78 3.79
C ASN A 205 16.41 13.72 4.40
N SER A 206 16.95 13.40 5.58
CA SER A 206 17.85 14.27 6.34
C SER A 206 19.23 14.54 5.70
N MET A 207 19.53 14.06 4.48
CA MET A 207 20.85 14.27 3.85
C MET A 207 20.99 15.55 3.00
N VAL A 208 19.95 16.38 2.85
CA VAL A 208 20.10 17.72 2.24
C VAL A 208 19.21 18.73 2.96
N GLY A 209 19.70 19.24 4.10
CA GLY A 209 19.32 20.55 4.68
C GLY A 209 17.83 20.84 4.97
N THR A 210 16.94 19.87 4.77
CA THR A 210 15.50 20.03 4.90
C THR A 210 15.03 18.90 5.79
N VAL A 211 14.64 19.25 7.02
CA VAL A 211 14.06 18.30 7.97
C VAL A 211 12.80 17.73 7.34
N ASP A 212 12.68 16.41 7.34
CA ASP A 212 11.48 15.67 6.95
C ASP A 212 10.34 16.09 7.89
N PRO A 213 9.32 16.85 7.43
CA PRO A 213 8.22 17.20 8.29
C PRO A 213 7.27 16.00 8.27
N ALA A 214 7.13 15.36 9.43
CA ALA A 214 6.18 14.27 9.63
C ALA A 214 4.79 14.66 9.12
N SER A 215 4.15 13.71 8.44
CA SER A 215 2.79 13.78 7.88
C SER A 215 1.74 14.09 8.95
#